data_AF-K1TDL3-F1
#
_entry.id   AF-K1TDL3-F1
#
_cell.length_a   1.000
_cell.length_b   1.000
_cell.length_c   1.000
_cell.angle_alpha   90.00
_cell.angle_beta   90.00
_cell.angle_gamma   90.00
#
_symmetry.space_group_name_H-M   'P 1'
#
loop_
_entity.id
_entity.type
_entity.pdbx_description
1 polymer ?
#
loop_
_entity_poly.entity_id
_entity_poly.type
_entity_poly.pdbx_seq_one_letter_code
_entity_poly.pdbx_strand_id
1 'polypeptide(L)'
;VVCNFTNVERCDYRIGIPKKGAYKIVFNSDDVDFGGEGKGNKGKLKTESINMHGFEQSISLDLPPMSAIYIKKQGSLVPVRCKAEAKAFKRRINLWHAKWNVLRCCWQEVRVQDSEF
;
A
#
# COMPACT_ATOMS: atom_id res chain seq x y z
N VAL A 1 -9.53 -18.24 -3.03
CA VAL A 1 -10.01 -17.91 -4.40
C VAL A 1 -11.50 -18.19 -4.42
N VAL A 2 -12.28 -17.38 -5.10
CA VAL A 2 -13.74 -17.52 -5.20
C VAL A 2 -14.10 -17.51 -6.68
N CYS A 3 -14.94 -18.44 -7.13
CA CYS A 3 -15.37 -18.52 -8.52
C CYS A 3 -16.89 -18.66 -8.60
N ASN A 4 -17.52 -17.89 -9.47
CA ASN A 4 -18.92 -18.01 -9.83
C ASN A 4 -19.00 -18.55 -11.27
N PHE A 5 -19.35 -19.83 -11.44
CA PHE A 5 -19.50 -20.44 -12.77
C PHE A 5 -20.93 -20.44 -13.30
N THR A 6 -21.79 -19.57 -12.74
CA THR A 6 -23.15 -19.36 -13.25
C THR A 6 -23.28 -17.97 -13.85
N ASN A 7 -24.14 -17.83 -14.86
CA ASN A 7 -24.42 -16.53 -15.50
C ASN A 7 -25.29 -15.60 -14.65
N VAL A 8 -25.57 -15.97 -13.40
CA VAL A 8 -26.37 -15.19 -12.47
C VAL A 8 -25.42 -14.50 -11.48
N GLU A 9 -25.58 -13.18 -11.38
CA GLU A 9 -24.89 -12.35 -10.40
C GLU A 9 -25.39 -12.69 -8.99
N ARG A 10 -24.48 -12.77 -8.02
CA ARG A 10 -24.83 -12.98 -6.61
C ARG A 10 -24.31 -11.82 -5.77
N CYS A 11 -25.22 -10.95 -5.37
CA CYS A 11 -24.92 -9.89 -4.42
C CYS A 11 -24.84 -10.47 -2.99
N ASP A 12 -24.02 -9.86 -2.15
CA ASP A 12 -23.85 -10.21 -0.73
C ASP A 12 -23.57 -11.70 -0.46
N TYR A 13 -22.81 -12.33 -1.36
CA TYR A 13 -22.44 -13.74 -1.21
C TYR A 13 -21.41 -13.90 -0.11
N ARG A 14 -21.81 -14.61 0.94
CA ARG A 14 -20.99 -14.78 2.14
C ARG A 14 -20.09 -16.00 2.05
N ILE A 15 -18.83 -15.84 2.44
CA ILE A 15 -17.82 -16.91 2.45
C ILE A 15 -17.05 -16.89 3.77
N GLY A 16 -16.91 -18.07 4.37
CA GLY A 16 -16.08 -18.30 5.56
C GLY A 16 -14.58 -18.11 5.29
N ILE A 17 -13.88 -17.48 6.23
CA ILE A 17 -12.46 -17.14 6.13
C ILE A 17 -11.73 -17.55 7.42
N PRO A 18 -10.52 -18.14 7.34
CA PRO A 18 -9.81 -18.65 8.51
C PRO A 18 -9.22 -17.60 9.44
N LYS A 19 -8.94 -16.37 8.96
CA LYS A 19 -8.30 -15.32 9.78
C LYS A 19 -9.09 -14.02 9.70
N LYS A 20 -9.41 -13.44 10.85
CA LYS A 20 -9.94 -12.07 10.98
C LYS A 20 -8.97 -11.05 10.37
N GLY A 21 -9.52 -10.00 9.74
CA GLY A 21 -8.75 -8.86 9.26
C GLY A 21 -9.38 -8.15 8.06
N ALA A 22 -8.60 -7.27 7.44
CA ALA A 22 -8.97 -6.66 6.17
C ALA A 22 -8.44 -7.52 5.01
N TYR A 23 -9.30 -7.76 4.02
CA TYR A 23 -8.94 -8.41 2.77
C TYR A 23 -9.02 -7.40 1.65
N LYS A 24 -8.23 -7.60 0.60
CA LYS A 24 -8.37 -6.87 -0.66
C LYS A 24 -8.59 -7.84 -1.79
N ILE A 25 -9.41 -7.44 -2.74
CA ILE A 25 -9.47 -8.09 -4.04
C ILE A 25 -8.18 -7.69 -4.79
N VAL A 26 -7.41 -8.69 -5.20
CA VAL A 26 -6.16 -8.52 -5.94
C VAL A 26 -6.42 -8.64 -7.43
N PHE A 27 -7.38 -9.47 -7.80
CA PHE A 27 -7.76 -9.72 -9.18
C PHE A 27 -9.24 -10.06 -9.25
N ASN A 28 -9.90 -9.48 -10.23
CA ASN A 28 -11.27 -9.79 -10.62
C ASN A 28 -11.28 -9.98 -12.14
N SER A 29 -11.72 -11.15 -12.60
CA SER A 29 -11.76 -11.44 -14.05
C SER A 29 -12.83 -10.62 -14.78
N ASP A 30 -13.85 -10.11 -14.07
CA ASP A 30 -14.90 -9.27 -14.64
C ASP A 30 -14.51 -7.79 -14.72
N ASP A 31 -13.27 -7.40 -14.37
CA ASP A 31 -12.86 -6.00 -14.52
C ASP A 31 -12.87 -5.55 -16.00
N VAL A 32 -13.17 -4.27 -16.23
CA VAL A 32 -13.27 -3.67 -17.58
C VAL A 32 -11.99 -3.86 -18.39
N ASP A 33 -10.84 -3.85 -17.71
CA ASP A 33 -9.52 -4.06 -18.33
C ASP A 33 -9.38 -5.46 -18.97
N PHE A 34 -10.19 -6.43 -18.55
CA PHE A 34 -10.23 -7.79 -19.09
C PHE A 34 -11.44 -8.06 -20.00
N GLY A 35 -12.22 -7.01 -20.30
CA GLY A 35 -13.43 -7.11 -21.14
C GLY A 35 -14.70 -7.52 -20.38
N GLY A 36 -14.69 -7.47 -19.05
CA GLY A 36 -15.90 -7.65 -18.23
C GLY A 36 -16.65 -6.34 -17.97
N GLU A 37 -17.69 -6.40 -17.14
CA GLU A 37 -18.57 -5.26 -16.84
C GLU A 37 -18.04 -4.36 -15.69
N GLY A 38 -16.96 -4.78 -15.03
CA GLY A 38 -16.38 -4.08 -13.90
C GLY A 38 -17.22 -4.18 -12.62
N LYS A 39 -18.04 -5.23 -12.51
CA LYS A 39 -18.91 -5.48 -11.37
C LYS A 39 -18.15 -6.11 -10.22
N GLY A 40 -18.75 -6.01 -9.04
CA GLY A 40 -18.19 -6.54 -7.80
C GLY A 40 -17.60 -5.48 -6.88
N ASN A 41 -17.18 -5.92 -5.70
CA ASN A 41 -16.72 -5.03 -4.65
C ASN A 41 -15.38 -4.38 -4.98
N LYS A 42 -15.31 -3.05 -4.86
CA LYS A 42 -14.06 -2.28 -5.03
C LYS A 42 -13.51 -1.90 -3.67
N GLY A 43 -12.27 -2.31 -3.39
CA GLY A 43 -11.51 -1.86 -2.22
C GLY A 43 -11.29 -2.91 -1.14
N LYS A 44 -11.34 -2.46 0.13
CA LYS A 44 -11.02 -3.28 1.30
C LYS A 44 -12.29 -3.91 1.85
N LEU A 45 -12.27 -5.23 1.96
CA LEU A 45 -13.34 -6.02 2.53
C LEU A 45 -13.03 -6.29 4.00
N LYS A 46 -14.01 -6.06 4.88
CA LYS A 46 -13.88 -6.32 6.32
C LYS A 46 -14.49 -7.68 6.64
N THR A 47 -13.82 -8.45 7.49
CA THR A 47 -14.39 -9.69 8.03
C THR A 47 -15.41 -9.39 9.12
N GLU A 48 -16.47 -10.18 9.17
CA GLU A 48 -17.50 -10.17 10.18
C GLU A 48 -17.42 -11.45 11.04
N SER A 49 -17.81 -11.36 12.31
CA SER A 49 -17.84 -12.48 13.25
C SER A 49 -19.10 -13.32 13.10
N ILE A 50 -19.30 -13.85 11.89
CA ILE A 50 -20.42 -14.74 11.55
C ILE A 50 -19.83 -16.06 11.08
N ASN A 51 -20.22 -17.14 11.76
CA ASN A 51 -19.72 -18.49 11.49
C ASN A 51 -20.24 -18.99 10.15
N MET A 52 -19.33 -19.39 9.25
CA MET A 52 -19.69 -19.94 7.95
C MET A 52 -18.63 -20.89 7.42
N HIS A 53 -19.06 -21.95 6.72
CA HIS A 53 -18.17 -22.97 6.12
C HIS A 53 -17.12 -23.54 7.10
N GLY A 54 -17.46 -23.65 8.39
CA GLY A 54 -16.56 -24.15 9.43
C GLY A 54 -15.55 -23.12 9.97
N PHE A 55 -15.66 -21.85 9.60
CA PHE A 55 -14.82 -20.76 10.11
C PHE A 55 -15.62 -19.78 10.98
N GLU A 56 -14.96 -19.19 11.98
CA GLU A 56 -15.56 -18.21 12.91
C GLU A 56 -15.78 -16.81 12.29
N GLN A 57 -15.17 -16.56 11.14
CA GLN A 57 -15.24 -15.29 10.44
C GLN A 57 -15.74 -15.52 9.03
N SER A 58 -16.46 -14.54 8.49
CA SER A 58 -16.90 -14.54 7.11
C SER A 58 -16.78 -13.16 6.48
N ILE A 59 -16.94 -13.11 5.16
CA ILE A 59 -16.88 -11.89 4.38
C ILE A 59 -18.06 -11.88 3.40
N SER A 60 -18.67 -10.71 3.19
CA SER A 60 -19.67 -10.50 2.14
C SER A 60 -18.98 -10.02 0.87
N LEU A 61 -19.34 -10.62 -0.27
CA LEU A 61 -18.76 -10.35 -1.58
C LEU A 61 -19.85 -10.32 -2.65
N ASP A 62 -19.83 -9.31 -3.50
CA ASP A 62 -20.61 -9.34 -4.73
C ASP A 62 -19.84 -10.15 -5.77
N LEU A 63 -20.47 -11.22 -6.28
CA LEU A 63 -19.92 -12.12 -7.28
C LEU A 63 -20.57 -11.84 -8.64
N PRO A 64 -19.83 -11.26 -9.58
CA PRO A 64 -20.28 -11.10 -10.96
C PRO A 64 -20.57 -12.45 -11.62
N PRO A 65 -21.37 -12.47 -12.70
CA PRO A 65 -21.60 -13.69 -13.47
C PRO A 65 -20.29 -14.21 -14.08
N MET A 66 -20.14 -15.53 -14.15
CA MET A 66 -18.98 -16.19 -14.79
C MET A 66 -17.59 -15.63 -14.39
N SER A 67 -17.39 -15.28 -13.11
CA SER A 67 -16.20 -14.56 -12.67
C SER A 67 -15.34 -15.34 -11.69
N ALA A 68 -14.04 -15.03 -11.66
CA ALA A 68 -13.08 -15.52 -10.68
C ALA A 68 -12.44 -14.34 -9.94
N ILE A 69 -12.58 -14.35 -8.61
CA ILE A 69 -12.08 -13.31 -7.71
C ILE A 69 -10.99 -13.87 -6.80
N TYR A 70 -9.86 -13.18 -6.77
CA TYR A 70 -8.75 -13.48 -5.89
C TYR A 70 -8.69 -12.46 -4.76
N ILE A 71 -8.90 -12.94 -3.54
CA ILE A 71 -8.78 -12.15 -2.32
C ILE A 71 -7.48 -12.46 -1.58
N LYS A 72 -6.82 -11.42 -1.09
CA LYS A 72 -5.61 -11.53 -0.26
C LYS A 72 -5.80 -10.75 1.03
N LYS A 73 -5.41 -11.36 2.15
CA LYS A 73 -5.35 -10.66 3.44
C LYS A 73 -4.36 -9.50 3.32
N GLN A 74 -4.78 -8.30 3.71
CA GLN A 74 -3.85 -7.20 3.88
C GLN A 74 -2.99 -7.50 5.12
N GLY A 75 -1.68 -7.61 4.91
CA GLY A 75 -0.74 -7.62 6.03
C GLY A 75 -0.86 -6.31 6.79
N SER A 76 -0.74 -6.35 8.11
CA SER A 76 -0.48 -5.13 8.88
C SER A 76 0.81 -4.54 8.33
N LEU A 77 0.70 -3.37 7.69
CA LEU A 77 1.88 -2.59 7.36
C LEU A 77 2.59 -2.33 8.69
N VAL A 78 3.68 -3.04 8.94
CA VAL A 78 4.63 -2.59 9.95
C VAL A 78 5.04 -1.20 9.45
N PRO A 79 4.81 -0.11 10.22
CA PRO A 79 5.27 1.19 9.80
C PRO A 79 6.78 1.05 9.59
N VAL A 80 7.23 1.25 8.34
CA VAL A 80 8.66 1.24 8.02
C VAL A 80 9.28 2.36 8.85
N ARG A 81 9.92 1.99 9.96
CA ARG A 81 10.49 2.89 10.98
C ARG A 81 11.53 3.87 10.40
N CYS A 82 11.97 3.66 9.17
CA CYS A 82 13.12 4.35 8.58
C CYS A 82 12.81 5.73 7.94
N LYS A 83 11.55 6.12 7.71
CA LYS A 83 11.26 7.38 6.98
C LYS A 83 11.56 8.66 7.76
N ALA A 84 11.45 8.64 9.09
CA ALA A 84 11.78 9.80 9.94
C ALA A 84 13.30 9.96 10.13
N GLU A 85 14.01 8.86 10.37
CA GLU A 85 15.47 8.83 10.56
C GLU A 85 16.22 9.21 9.28
N ALA A 86 15.73 8.77 8.10
CA ALA A 86 16.31 9.15 6.82
C ALA A 86 16.21 10.66 6.51
N LYS A 87 15.13 11.33 6.95
CA LYS A 87 14.95 12.78 6.77
C LYS A 87 15.88 13.59 7.69
N ALA A 88 16.14 13.10 8.89
CA ALA A 88 17.08 13.71 9.83
C ALA A 88 18.54 13.58 9.34
N PHE A 89 18.93 12.42 8.80
CA PHE A 89 20.26 12.19 8.23
C PHE A 89 20.55 13.12 7.04
N LYS A 90 19.59 13.26 6.12
CA LYS A 90 19.75 14.13 4.93
C LYS A 90 19.85 15.62 5.28
N ARG A 91 19.14 16.06 6.32
CA ARG A 91 19.28 17.43 6.88
C ARG A 91 20.68 17.68 7.45
N ARG A 92 21.29 16.67 8.10
CA ARG A 92 22.60 16.80 8.73
C ARG A 92 23.74 16.90 7.70
N ILE A 93 23.63 16.18 6.58
CA ILE A 93 24.56 16.30 5.44
C ILE A 93 24.46 17.70 4.81
N ASN A 94 23.25 18.21 4.56
CA ASN A 94 23.07 19.53 3.95
C ASN A 94 23.63 20.66 4.82
N LEU A 95 23.49 20.57 6.15
CA LEU A 95 24.08 21.51 7.10
C LEU A 95 25.61 21.46 7.09
N TRP A 96 26.19 20.26 6.92
CA TRP A 96 27.64 20.09 6.83
C TRP A 96 28.22 20.74 5.57
N HIS A 97 27.58 20.55 4.41
CA HIS A 97 27.98 21.21 3.16
C HIS A 97 27.84 22.74 3.23
N ALA A 98 26.78 23.26 3.84
CA ALA A 98 26.61 24.70 4.01
C ALA A 98 27.72 25.30 4.90
N LYS A 99 28.09 24.62 6.00
CA LYS A 99 29.15 25.06 6.91
C LYS A 99 30.54 24.97 6.26
N TRP A 100 30.78 23.97 5.43
CA TRP A 100 32.01 23.83 4.65
C TRP A 100 32.18 24.95 3.61
N ASN A 101 31.10 25.37 2.95
CA ASN A 101 31.17 26.48 1.98
C ASN A 101 31.46 27.83 2.64
N VAL A 102 30.94 28.10 3.83
CA VAL A 102 31.26 29.33 4.59
C VAL A 102 32.74 29.33 5.02
N LEU A 103 33.24 28.20 5.53
CA LEU A 103 34.65 28.06 5.88
C LEU A 103 35.57 28.18 4.66
N ARG A 104 35.13 27.69 3.49
CA ARG A 104 35.86 27.86 2.23
C ARG A 104 35.89 29.32 1.77
N CYS A 105 34.78 30.07 1.86
CA CYS A 105 34.77 31.50 1.55
C CYS A 105 35.69 32.30 2.50
N CYS A 106 35.62 32.02 3.80
CA CYS A 106 36.44 32.70 4.80
C CYS A 106 37.95 32.45 4.61
N TRP A 107 38.32 31.28 4.05
CA TRP A 107 39.71 30.97 3.70
C TRP A 107 40.18 31.63 2.39
N GLN A 108 39.25 32.03 1.51
CA GLN A 108 39.57 32.65 0.22
C GLN A 108 39.80 34.17 0.35
N GLU A 109 39.16 34.83 1.30
CA GLU A 109 39.37 36.27 1.62
C GLU A 109 40.71 36.54 2.32
N VAL A 110 41.17 35.64 3.20
CA VAL A 110 42.46 35.80 3.91
C VAL A 110 43.66 35.77 2.96
N ARG A 111 43.51 35.16 1.77
CA ARG A 111 44.60 35.05 0.78
C ARG A 111 44.78 36.29 -0.11
N VAL A 112 43.91 37.31 -0.01
CA VAL A 112 43.98 38.53 -0.84
C VAL A 112 44.69 39.69 -0.12
N GLN A 113 44.97 39.58 1.17
CA GLN A 113 45.68 40.62 1.94
C GLN A 113 47.21 40.45 1.98
N ASP A 114 47.75 39.37 1.43
CA ASP A 114 49.20 39.10 1.41
C ASP A 114 49.91 39.55 0.12
N SER A 115 49.24 40.31 -0.77
CA SER A 115 49.79 40.74 -2.06
C SER A 115 49.88 42.26 -2.27
N GLU A 116 49.73 43.07 -1.23
CA GLU A 116 50.11 44.49 -1.24
C GLU A 116 51.39 44.68 -0.40
N PHE A 117 52.50 44.17 -0.93
CA PHE A 117 53.85 44.61 -0.62
C PHE A 117 54.69 44.58 -1.89
#